data_AF-A0A5C6ISJ4-F1
#
_entry.id   AF-A0A5C6ISJ4-F1
#
_cell.length_a   1.000
_cell.length_b   1.000
_cell.length_c   1.000
_cell.angle_alpha   90.00
_cell.angle_beta   90.00
_cell.angle_gamma   90.00
#
_symmetry.space_group_name_H-M   'P 1'
#
loop_
_entity.id
_entity.type
_entity.pdbx_description
1 polymer ?
#
loop_
_entity_poly.entity_id
_entity_poly.type
_entity_poly.pdbx_seq_one_letter_code
_entity_poly.pdbx_strand_id
1 'polypeptide(L)'
;MTNADEPAGRDRDTEGRARNARPRDGLGRPLAYGAQGVPRQPEGVVRAPRQTVAEAQALLGAGRPFHAHEVFEDAWKSGPD
;
A
#
# COMPACT_ATOMS: atom_id res chain seq x y z
N MET A 1 -18.97 -4.10 29.09
CA MET A 1 -17.76 -3.79 28.30
C MET A 1 -17.79 -4.67 27.06
N THR A 2 -18.38 -4.19 25.98
CA THR A 2 -18.46 -4.93 24.71
C THR A 2 -17.12 -4.77 24.01
N ASN A 3 -16.41 -5.88 23.80
CA ASN A 3 -15.17 -5.88 23.03
C ASN A 3 -15.47 -5.40 21.61
N ALA A 4 -15.08 -4.16 21.30
CA ALA A 4 -15.17 -3.59 19.96
C ALA A 4 -14.07 -4.11 19.01
N ASP A 5 -13.44 -5.23 19.38
CA ASP A 5 -12.29 -5.85 18.71
C ASP A 5 -12.60 -7.29 18.27
N GLU A 6 -13.87 -7.57 17.91
CA GLU A 6 -14.13 -8.69 17.02
C GLU A 6 -13.70 -8.23 15.62
N PRO A 7 -12.70 -8.84 14.96
CA PRO A 7 -12.30 -8.42 13.64
C PRO A 7 -13.45 -8.77 12.69
N ALA A 8 -14.32 -7.79 12.43
CA ALA A 8 -15.19 -7.80 11.27
C ALA A 8 -14.33 -8.26 10.09
N GLY A 9 -14.66 -9.43 9.53
CA GLY A 9 -13.80 -10.12 8.60
C GLY A 9 -13.30 -9.20 7.49
N ARG A 10 -12.11 -9.48 6.96
CA ARG A 10 -11.47 -8.68 5.89
C ARG A 10 -12.49 -8.26 4.84
N ASP A 11 -12.44 -6.97 4.45
CA ASP A 11 -13.30 -6.40 3.43
C ASP A 11 -13.28 -7.28 2.17
N ARG A 12 -14.43 -7.46 1.52
CA ARG A 12 -14.60 -8.34 0.36
C ARG A 12 -15.33 -7.62 -0.77
N ASP A 13 -15.00 -7.93 -2.01
CA ASP A 13 -15.75 -7.47 -3.17
C ASP A 13 -17.07 -8.26 -3.32
N THR A 14 -17.88 -7.89 -4.32
CA THR A 14 -19.16 -8.54 -4.61
C THR A 14 -19.03 -10.02 -5.00
N GLU A 15 -17.83 -10.46 -5.36
CA GLU A 15 -17.49 -11.85 -5.69
C GLU A 15 -16.88 -12.60 -4.48
N GLY A 16 -16.82 -11.95 -3.31
CA GLY A 16 -16.28 -12.53 -2.07
C GLY A 16 -14.75 -12.50 -1.96
N ARG A 17 -14.04 -11.86 -2.90
CA ARG A 17 -12.57 -11.75 -2.87
C ARG A 17 -12.14 -10.69 -1.89
N ALA A 18 -11.11 -11.00 -1.11
CA ALA A 18 -10.62 -10.13 -0.06
C ALA A 18 -9.98 -8.84 -0.64
N ARG A 19 -10.51 -7.69 -0.25
CA ARG A 19 -9.98 -6.36 -0.59
C ARG A 19 -8.95 -5.92 0.45
N ASN A 20 -8.07 -5.02 0.02
CA ASN A 20 -7.14 -4.32 0.91
C ASN A 20 -7.54 -2.84 1.00
N ALA A 21 -8.82 -2.58 1.30
CA ALA A 21 -9.40 -1.23 1.32
C ALA A 21 -9.21 -0.48 2.64
N ARG A 22 -8.63 -1.13 3.67
CA ARG A 22 -8.43 -0.50 4.98
C ARG A 22 -7.41 0.66 4.84
N PRO A 23 -7.76 1.88 5.28
CA PRO A 23 -6.85 3.02 5.20
C PRO A 23 -5.57 2.76 5.99
N ARG A 24 -4.45 3.34 5.55
CA ARG A 24 -3.13 3.16 6.17
C ARG A 24 -2.46 4.50 6.42
N ASP A 25 -1.62 4.57 7.44
CA ASP A 25 -0.73 5.71 7.65
C ASP A 25 0.49 5.68 6.72
N GLY A 26 1.38 6.67 6.84
CA GLY A 26 2.60 6.76 6.02
C GLY A 26 3.60 5.62 6.23
N LEU A 27 3.47 4.84 7.30
CA LEU A 27 4.27 3.64 7.57
C LEU A 27 3.60 2.36 7.06
N GLY A 28 2.40 2.45 6.48
CA GLY A 28 1.61 1.31 6.00
C GLY A 28 0.81 0.62 7.10
N ARG A 29 0.76 1.16 8.33
CA ARG A 29 0.00 0.57 9.43
C ARG A 29 -1.50 0.79 9.21
N PRO A 30 -2.34 -0.24 9.37
CA PRO A 30 -3.78 -0.08 9.22
C PRO A 30 -4.37 0.92 10.23
N LEU A 31 -5.25 1.80 9.75
CA LEU A 31 -6.01 2.76 10.55
C LEU A 31 -7.42 2.24 10.83
N ALA A 32 -8.15 2.92 11.71
CA ALA A 32 -9.58 2.68 11.89
C ALA A 32 -10.35 2.99 10.60
N TYR A 33 -11.48 2.31 10.38
CA TYR A 33 -12.38 2.66 9.27
C TYR A 33 -12.89 4.10 9.43
N GLY A 34 -13.00 4.81 8.30
CA GLY A 34 -13.38 6.23 8.28
C GLY A 34 -12.24 7.22 8.58
N ALA A 35 -11.10 6.74 9.10
CA ALA A 35 -9.91 7.59 9.24
C ALA A 35 -9.30 7.91 7.88
N GLN A 36 -8.78 9.13 7.72
CA GLN A 36 -8.08 9.54 6.51
C GLN A 36 -6.69 8.89 6.48
N GLY A 37 -6.49 7.96 5.55
CA GLY A 37 -5.19 7.37 5.27
C GLY A 37 -4.35 8.19 4.30
N VAL A 38 -3.09 7.81 4.15
CA VAL A 38 -2.23 8.33 3.08
C VAL A 38 -2.57 7.58 1.79
N PRO A 39 -2.79 8.28 0.66
CA PRO A 39 -2.99 7.63 -0.64
C PRO A 39 -1.83 6.70 -0.99
N ARG A 40 -2.14 5.53 -1.57
CA ARG A 40 -1.14 4.58 -2.08
C ARG A 40 -0.41 5.16 -3.29
N GLN A 41 0.76 4.59 -3.62
CA GLN A 41 1.38 4.87 -4.92
C GLN A 41 0.47 4.42 -6.07
N PRO A 42 0.53 5.07 -7.24
CA PRO A 42 -0.13 4.56 -8.43
C PRO A 42 0.49 3.21 -8.81
N GLU A 43 -0.37 2.25 -9.12
CA GLU A 43 0.01 0.92 -9.61
C GLU A 43 0.15 0.95 -11.14
N GLY A 44 1.00 0.08 -11.72
CA GLY A 44 1.18 -0.08 -13.17
C GLY A 44 2.06 0.98 -13.83
N VAL A 45 2.89 1.69 -13.08
CA VAL A 45 3.79 2.72 -13.60
C VAL A 45 5.15 2.11 -13.94
N VAL A 46 5.36 1.85 -15.23
CA VAL A 46 6.63 1.35 -15.75
C VAL A 46 7.74 2.39 -15.61
N ARG A 47 8.82 2.02 -14.92
CA ARG A 47 10.01 2.85 -14.70
C ARG A 47 11.26 2.07 -15.09
N ALA A 48 12.28 2.75 -15.59
CA ALA A 48 13.59 2.13 -15.79
C ALA A 48 14.21 1.79 -14.42
N PRO A 49 15.08 0.77 -14.31
CA PRO A 49 15.64 0.32 -13.03
C PRO A 49 16.26 1.44 -12.18
N ARG A 50 17.02 2.36 -12.80
CA ARG A 50 17.61 3.51 -12.10
C ARG A 50 16.57 4.50 -11.56
N GLN A 51 15.48 4.70 -12.30
CA GLN A 51 14.39 5.57 -11.87
C GLN A 51 13.61 4.95 -10.71
N THR A 52 13.37 3.64 -10.75
CA THR A 52 12.74 2.89 -9.64
C THR A 52 13.53 3.07 -8.35
N VAL A 53 14.86 2.88 -8.39
CA VAL A 53 15.71 3.04 -7.21
C VAL A 53 15.71 4.49 -6.72
N ALA A 54 15.85 5.46 -7.61
CA ALA A 54 15.88 6.88 -7.22
C ALA A 54 14.56 7.32 -6.56
N GLU A 55 13.41 6.93 -7.13
CA GLU A 55 12.08 7.23 -6.57
C GLU A 55 11.91 6.58 -5.18
N ALA A 56 12.25 5.30 -5.05
CA ALA A 56 12.15 4.61 -3.77
C ALA A 56 13.07 5.21 -2.71
N GLN A 57 14.30 5.61 -3.08
CA GLN A 57 15.22 6.31 -2.18
C GLN A 57 14.66 7.67 -1.71
N ALA A 58 14.05 8.44 -2.62
CA ALA A 58 13.41 9.71 -2.26
C ALA A 58 12.26 9.50 -1.25
N LEU A 59 11.44 8.47 -1.47
CA LEU A 59 10.35 8.10 -0.55
C LEU A 59 10.86 7.64 0.82
N LEU A 60 11.94 6.87 0.85
CA LEU A 60 12.60 6.49 2.11
C LEU A 60 13.14 7.73 2.84
N GLY A 61 13.79 8.66 2.13
CA GLY A 61 14.26 9.93 2.69
C GLY A 61 13.12 10.80 3.24
N ALA A 62 11.92 10.69 2.66
CA ALA A 62 10.71 11.36 3.13
C ALA A 62 9.96 10.60 4.25
N GLY A 63 10.50 9.49 4.78
CA GLY A 63 9.85 8.70 5.83
C GLY A 63 8.63 7.91 5.35
N ARG A 64 8.56 7.56 4.07
CA ARG A 64 7.45 6.82 3.43
C ARG A 64 7.90 5.42 2.98
N PRO A 65 8.26 4.51 3.91
CA PRO A 65 8.80 3.20 3.56
C PRO A 65 7.80 2.30 2.84
N PHE A 66 6.50 2.40 3.16
CA PHE A 66 5.49 1.58 2.49
C PHE A 66 5.30 2.01 1.02
N HIS A 67 5.31 3.31 0.75
CA HIS A 67 5.27 3.82 -0.63
C HIS A 67 6.53 3.42 -1.42
N ALA A 68 7.71 3.40 -0.79
CA ALA A 68 8.92 2.91 -1.43
C ALA A 68 8.82 1.42 -1.79
N HIS A 69 8.23 0.61 -0.90
CA HIS A 69 7.92 -0.80 -1.17
C HIS A 69 6.99 -0.96 -2.38
N GLU A 70 5.91 -0.17 -2.47
CA GLU A 70 4.98 -0.21 -3.61
C GLU A 70 5.68 0.09 -4.94
N VAL A 71 6.63 1.03 -4.98
CA VAL A 71 7.43 1.32 -6.19
C VAL A 71 8.28 0.11 -6.63
N PHE A 72 8.90 -0.59 -5.68
CA PHE A 72 9.68 -1.79 -5.99
C PHE A 72 8.80 -2.95 -6.42
N GLU A 73 7.65 -3.15 -5.78
CA GLU A 73 6.70 -4.19 -6.14
C GLU A 73 6.19 -4.00 -7.58
N ASP A 74 5.87 -2.76 -7.96
CA ASP A 74 5.40 -2.42 -9.30
C ASP A 74 6.47 -2.70 -10.37
N ALA A 75 7.74 -2.35 -10.09
CA ALA A 75 8.85 -2.65 -10.97
C ALA A 75 9.12 -4.16 -11.09
N TRP A 76 8.95 -4.94 -10.02
CA TRP A 76 9.06 -6.39 -10.05
C TRP A 76 7.96 -7.02 -10.91
N LYS A 77 6.70 -6.61 -10.72
CA LYS A 77 5.56 -7.10 -11.50
C LYS A 77 5.63 -6.73 -12.99
N SER A 78 6.29 -5.62 -13.30
CA SER A 78 6.45 -5.12 -14.67
C SER A 78 7.75 -5.56 -15.34
N GLY A 79 8.58 -6.36 -14.65
CA GLY A 79 9.83 -6.88 -15.18
C GLY A 79 9.62 -7.92 -16.28
N PRO A 80 10.65 -8.18 -17.11
CA PRO A 80 10.62 -9.28 -18.09
C PRO A 80 10.54 -10.65 -17.40
N ASP A 81 9.93 -11.64 -18.07
CA ASP A 81 9.88 -13.05 -17.65
C ASP A 81 11.27 -13.75 -17.68
#